data_AF-A0A938QUV0-F1
#
_entry.id   AF-A0A938QUV0-F1
#
_cell.length_a   1.000
_cell.length_b   1.000
_cell.length_c   1.000
_cell.angle_alpha   90.00
_cell.angle_beta   90.00
_cell.angle_gamma   90.00
#
_symmetry.space_group_name_H-M   'P 1'
#
loop_
_entity.id
_entity.type
_entity.pdbx_description
1 polymer ?
#
loop_
_entity_poly.entity_id
_entity_poly.type
_entity_poly.pdbx_seq_one_letter_code
_entity_poly.pdbx_strand_id
1 'polypeptide(L)'
;MSSPADFRPDIDGLRAVAVLAVVLFHLDVPGLQHGFLGVDVFFVLSGFLILRLLERELASTGRVALARFWARRARRLLPAATVVAVGAFVASWALLPLRIAASAR
;
A
#
# COMPACT_ATOMS: atom_id res chain seq x y z
N MET A 1 -25.46 0.55 11.93
CA MET A 1 -25.55 -0.10 10.60
C MET A 1 -24.84 0.80 9.61
N SER A 2 -23.70 0.36 9.07
CA SER A 2 -22.94 1.11 8.07
C SER A 2 -23.74 1.09 6.77
N SER A 3 -24.37 2.22 6.42
CA SER A 3 -25.03 2.34 5.12
C SER A 3 -23.99 2.15 3.98
N PRO A 4 -24.36 1.53 2.86
CA PRO A 4 -23.49 1.33 1.69
C PRO A 4 -22.93 2.64 1.08
N ALA A 5 -23.36 3.80 1.59
CA ALA A 5 -22.94 5.15 1.20
C ALA A 5 -21.55 5.58 1.70
N ASP A 6 -20.91 4.83 2.60
CA ASP A 6 -19.63 5.23 3.21
C ASP A 6 -18.38 4.62 2.55
N PHE A 7 -18.58 3.62 1.68
CA PHE A 7 -17.53 3.01 0.86
C PHE A 7 -17.38 3.80 -0.45
N ARG A 8 -16.14 4.21 -0.77
CA ARG A 8 -15.81 4.99 -1.97
C ARG A 8 -15.05 4.11 -2.98
N PRO A 9 -15.76 3.29 -3.78
CA PRO A 9 -15.14 2.36 -4.72
C PRO A 9 -14.31 3.09 -5.80
N ASP A 10 -14.67 4.33 -6.09
CA ASP A 10 -13.96 5.21 -7.00
C ASP A 10 -12.54 5.54 -6.50
N ILE A 11 -12.40 5.88 -5.21
CA ILE A 11 -11.08 6.17 -4.61
C ILE A 11 -10.26 4.88 -4.47
N ASP A 12 -10.88 3.77 -4.08
CA ASP A 12 -10.17 2.50 -3.99
C ASP A 12 -9.75 1.97 -5.37
N GLY A 13 -10.56 2.18 -6.40
CA GLY A 13 -10.22 1.90 -7.79
C GLY A 13 -9.03 2.74 -8.26
N LEU A 14 -9.03 4.04 -7.96
CA LEU A 14 -7.90 4.91 -8.31
C LEU A 14 -6.61 4.50 -7.58
N ARG A 15 -6.71 4.06 -6.32
CA ARG A 15 -5.57 3.48 -5.58
C ARG A 15 -5.06 2.20 -6.23
N ALA A 16 -5.95 1.33 -6.73
CA ALA A 16 -5.55 0.12 -7.44
C ALA A 16 -4.83 0.45 -8.76
N VAL A 17 -5.32 1.44 -9.52
CA VAL A 17 -4.65 1.94 -10.72
C VAL A 17 -3.25 2.50 -10.39
N ALA A 18 -3.13 3.25 -9.30
CA ALA A 18 -1.85 3.78 -8.85
C ALA A 18 -0.84 2.66 -8.51
N VAL A 19 -1.28 1.61 -7.82
CA VAL A 19 -0.43 0.42 -7.54
C VAL A 19 -0.05 -0.31 -8.83
N LEU A 20 -1.00 -0.46 -9.77
CA LEU A 20 -0.72 -1.11 -11.06
C LEU A 20 0.35 -0.35 -11.85
N ALA A 21 0.29 0.99 -11.88
CA ALA A 21 1.31 1.80 -12.51
C ALA A 21 2.70 1.56 -11.91
N VAL A 22 2.80 1.42 -10.58
CA VAL A 22 4.06 1.10 -9.89
C VAL A 22 4.57 -0.28 -10.26
N VAL A 23 3.69 -1.28 -10.33
CA VAL A 23 4.07 -2.64 -10.73
C VAL A 23 4.59 -2.66 -12.17
N LEU A 24 3.88 -2.03 -13.10
CA LEU A 24 4.28 -1.97 -14.51
C LEU A 24 5.60 -1.20 -14.71
N PHE A 25 5.84 -0.18 -13.89
CA PHE A 25 7.13 0.52 -13.85
C PHE A 25 8.28 -0.42 -13.45
N HIS A 26 8.10 -1.27 -12.43
CA HIS A 26 9.12 -2.24 -12.03
C HIS A 26 9.30 -3.41 -13.02
N LEU A 27 8.37 -3.58 -13.96
CA LEU A 27 8.44 -4.57 -15.03
C LEU A 27 9.02 -3.99 -16.34
N ASP A 28 9.53 -2.75 -16.31
CA ASP A 28 10.11 -2.05 -17.47
C ASP A 28 9.17 -1.97 -18.69
N VAL A 29 7.86 -1.85 -18.44
CA VAL A 29 6.87 -1.75 -19.52
C VAL A 29 7.06 -0.45 -20.33
N PRO A 30 7.23 -0.52 -21.67
CA PRO A 30 7.43 0.65 -22.50
C PRO A 30 6.33 1.70 -22.32
N GLY A 31 6.72 2.98 -22.22
CA GLY A 31 5.79 4.09 -22.02
C GLY A 31 5.37 4.37 -20.57
N LEU A 32 5.77 3.53 -19.61
CA LEU A 32 5.42 3.68 -18.18
C LEU A 32 6.59 4.07 -17.28
N GLN A 33 7.54 4.86 -17.81
CA GLN A 33 8.75 5.28 -17.08
C GLN A 33 8.47 6.17 -15.87
N HIS A 34 7.27 6.76 -15.78
CA HIS A 34 6.84 7.60 -14.67
C HIS A 34 5.89 6.88 -13.70
N GLY A 35 5.75 5.55 -13.80
CA GLY A 35 4.83 4.79 -12.96
C GLY A 35 5.17 4.83 -11.46
N PHE A 36 6.38 5.25 -11.09
CA PHE A 36 6.77 5.52 -9.70
C PHE A 36 5.89 6.60 -9.02
N LEU A 37 5.33 7.54 -9.79
CA LEU A 37 4.38 8.56 -9.29
C LEU A 37 3.11 7.93 -8.70
N GLY A 38 2.80 6.69 -9.08
CA GLY A 38 1.70 5.94 -8.48
C GLY A 38 1.85 5.76 -6.96
N VAL A 39 3.09 5.73 -6.43
CA VAL A 39 3.34 5.67 -4.98
C VAL A 39 2.80 6.93 -4.28
N ASP A 40 3.12 8.11 -4.81
CA ASP A 40 2.70 9.39 -4.24
C ASP A 40 1.17 9.53 -4.30
N VAL A 41 0.57 9.23 -5.46
CA VAL A 41 -0.88 9.26 -5.64
C VAL A 41 -1.57 8.31 -4.67
N PHE A 42 -1.08 7.07 -4.53
CA PHE A 42 -1.64 6.10 -3.60
C PHE A 42 -1.62 6.60 -2.14
N PHE A 43 -0.51 7.21 -1.71
CA PHE A 43 -0.37 7.74 -0.35
C PHE A 43 -1.27 8.96 -0.11
N VAL A 44 -1.38 9.88 -1.06
CA VAL A 44 -2.27 11.04 -0.97
C VAL A 44 -3.72 10.59 -0.83
N LEU A 45 -4.19 9.67 -1.68
CA LEU A 45 -5.56 9.14 -1.62
C LEU A 45 -5.83 8.37 -0.32
N SER A 46 -4.83 7.62 0.15
CA SER A 46 -4.93 6.92 1.44
C SER A 46 -5.01 7.90 2.60
N GLY A 47 -4.22 8.97 2.58
CA GLY A 47 -4.24 10.04 3.58
C GLY A 47 -5.59 10.75 3.65
N PHE A 48 -6.17 11.10 2.49
CA PHE A 48 -7.52 11.66 2.40
C PHE A 48 -8.56 10.77 3.07
N LEU A 49 -8.54 9.46 2.78
CA LEU A 49 -9.50 8.51 3.40
C LEU A 49 -9.29 8.37 4.90
N ILE A 50 -8.03 8.36 5.36
CA ILE A 50 -7.71 8.32 6.80
C ILE A 50 -8.27 9.55 7.50
N LEU A 51 -8.02 10.75 6.96
CA LEU A 51 -8.51 11.99 7.55
C LEU A 51 -10.03 11.99 7.66
N ARG A 52 -10.74 11.57 6.61
CA ARG A 52 -12.21 11.45 6.59
C ARG A 52 -12.73 10.47 7.65
N LEU A 53 -12.04 9.36 7.88
CA LEU A 53 -12.39 8.40 8.93
C LEU A 53 -12.22 9.00 10.32
N LEU A 54 -11.14 9.75 10.55
CA LEU A 54 -10.88 10.41 11.83
C LEU A 54 -11.87 11.55 12.08
N GLU A 55 -12.22 12.32 11.04
CA GLU A 55 -13.24 13.37 11.10
C GLU A 55 -14.61 12.81 11.48
N ARG A 56 -15.01 11.68 10.89
CA ARG A 56 -16.25 10.99 11.26
C ARG A 56 -16.23 10.45 12.69
N GLU A 57 -15.11 9.91 13.15
CA GLU A 57 -14.95 9.45 14.53
C GLU A 57 -15.07 10.63 15.51
N LEU A 58 -14.44 11.77 15.18
CA LEU A 58 -14.52 12.99 15.97
C LEU A 58 -15.95 13.54 16.01
N ALA A 59 -16.63 13.62 14.87
CA ALA A 59 -18.00 14.13 14.78
C ALA A 59 -19.00 13.24 15.56
N SER A 60 -18.79 11.92 15.59
CA SER A 60 -19.70 10.98 16.25
C SER A 60 -19.40 10.75 17.73
N THR A 61 -18.13 10.86 18.15
CA THR A 61 -17.72 10.50 19.52
C THR A 61 -17.11 11.65 20.32
N GLY A 62 -16.90 12.82 19.70
CA GLY A 62 -16.26 14.00 20.30
C GLY A 62 -14.76 13.85 20.54
N ARG A 63 -14.14 12.73 20.14
CA ARG A 63 -12.70 12.48 20.30
C ARG A 63 -12.16 11.56 19.19
N VAL A 64 -10.84 11.54 19.05
CA VAL A 64 -10.15 10.62 18.12
C VAL A 64 -9.30 9.64 18.91
N ALA A 65 -9.58 8.34 18.81
CA ALA A 65 -8.79 7.30 19.45
C ALA A 65 -7.68 6.78 18.51
N LEU A 66 -6.62 7.58 18.32
CA LEU A 66 -5.50 7.26 17.40
C LEU A 66 -4.86 5.89 17.66
N ALA A 67 -4.63 5.52 18.92
CA ALA A 67 -4.06 4.22 19.27
C ALA A 67 -4.93 3.05 18.76
N ARG A 68 -6.26 3.18 18.90
CA ARG A 68 -7.21 2.17 18.43
C ARG A 68 -7.27 2.13 16.90
N PHE A 69 -7.21 3.29 16.26
CA PHE A 69 -7.14 3.42 14.81
C PHE A 69 -5.90 2.69 14.24
N TRP A 70 -4.72 3.00 14.76
CA TRP A 70 -3.47 2.39 14.33
C TRP A 70 -3.41 0.89 14.65
N ALA A 71 -3.92 0.46 15.81
CA ALA A 71 -3.96 -0.96 16.17
C ALA A 71 -4.84 -1.80 15.20
N ARG A 72 -5.96 -1.26 14.70
CA ARG A 72 -6.77 -1.94 13.67
C ARG A 72 -6.01 -2.01 12.34
N ARG A 73 -5.36 -0.92 11.96
CA ARG A 73 -4.61 -0.84 10.70
C ARG A 73 -3.39 -1.77 10.72
N ALA A 74 -2.66 -1.82 11.82
CA ALA A 74 -1.52 -2.70 12.03
C ALA A 74 -1.92 -4.17 11.92
N ARG A 75 -2.99 -4.60 12.61
CA ARG A 75 -3.49 -5.99 12.51
C ARG A 75 -3.92 -6.40 11.10
N ARG A 76 -4.29 -5.44 10.25
CA ARG A 76 -4.66 -5.69 8.85
C ARG A 76 -3.47 -5.66 7.88
N LEU A 77 -2.50 -4.76 8.08
CA LEU A 77 -1.41 -4.53 7.13
C LEU A 77 -0.12 -5.28 7.48
N LEU A 78 0.23 -5.39 8.77
CA LEU A 78 1.48 -6.01 9.19
C LEU A 78 1.61 -7.48 8.75
N PRO A 79 0.57 -8.34 8.84
CA PRO A 79 0.74 -9.75 8.46
C PRO A 79 1.22 -9.91 7.01
N ALA A 80 0.58 -9.22 6.06
CA ALA A 80 0.97 -9.25 4.66
C ALA A 80 2.35 -8.62 4.43
N ALA A 81 2.61 -7.46 5.05
CA ALA A 81 3.90 -6.79 4.93
C ALA A 81 5.06 -7.65 5.46
N THR A 82 4.85 -8.33 6.59
CA THR A 82 5.85 -9.25 7.17
C THR A 82 6.09 -10.44 6.26
N VAL A 83 5.04 -11.06 5.71
CA VAL A 83 5.20 -12.18 4.77
C VAL A 83 6.01 -11.76 3.55
N VAL A 84 5.69 -10.61 2.94
CA VAL A 84 6.43 -10.11 1.77
C VAL A 84 7.87 -9.75 2.14
N ALA A 85 8.10 -9.07 3.27
CA ALA A 85 9.44 -8.67 3.69
C ALA A 85 10.34 -9.88 3.98
N VAL A 86 9.83 -10.87 4.73
CA VAL A 86 10.57 -12.12 5.01
C VAL A 86 10.78 -12.90 3.73
N GLY A 87 9.76 -13.04 2.88
CA GLY A 87 9.86 -13.73 1.60
C GLY A 87 10.89 -13.09 0.68
N ALA A 88 10.88 -11.76 0.56
CA ALA A 88 11.86 -11.01 -0.23
C ALA A 88 13.27 -11.13 0.35
N PHE A 89 13.42 -11.12 1.67
CA PHE A 89 14.71 -11.33 2.33
C PHE A 89 15.28 -12.73 2.04
N VAL A 90 14.47 -13.77 2.23
CA VAL A 90 14.86 -15.16 1.95
C VAL A 90 15.18 -15.36 0.46
N ALA A 91 14.34 -14.84 -0.44
CA ALA A 91 14.56 -14.91 -1.87
C ALA A 91 15.85 -14.19 -2.28
N SER A 92 16.10 -13.00 -1.74
CA SER A 92 17.33 -12.26 -1.98
C SER A 92 18.55 -13.06 -1.52
N TRP A 93 18.54 -13.59 -0.29
CA TRP A 93 19.64 -14.39 0.24
C TRP A 93 19.92 -15.65 -0.59
N ALA A 94 18.88 -16.34 -1.07
CA ALA A 94 19.04 -17.56 -1.85
C ALA A 94 19.44 -17.31 -3.32
N LEU A 95 18.91 -16.26 -3.96
CA LEU A 95 19.09 -16.01 -5.40
C LEU A 95 20.32 -15.14 -5.71
N LEU A 96 20.70 -14.22 -4.82
CA LEU A 96 21.84 -13.33 -5.02
C LEU A 96 23.18 -14.06 -5.29
N PRO A 97 23.57 -15.12 -4.55
CA PRO A 97 24.82 -15.83 -4.85
C PRO A 97 24.82 -16.50 -6.23
N LEU A 98 23.66 -17.00 -6.68
CA LEU A 98 23.50 -17.58 -8.02
C LEU A 98 23.67 -16.51 -9.11
N ARG A 99 23.16 -15.29 -8.89
CA ARG A 99 23.34 -14.18 -9.83
C ARG A 99 24.79 -13.71 -9.92
N ILE A 100 25.48 -13.58 -8.78
CA ILE A 100 26.89 -13.14 -8.76
C ILE A 100 27.79 -14.15 -9.50
N ALA A 101 27.57 -15.45 -9.27
CA ALA A 101 28.30 -16.52 -9.97
C ALA A 101 28.00 -16.61 -11.47
N ALA A 102 26.83 -16.12 -11.91
CA ALA A 102 26.47 -16.04 -13.33
C ALA A 102 27.07 -14.81 -14.02
N SER A 103 27.25 -13.69 -13.31
CA SER A 103 27.85 -12.46 -13.85
C SER A 103 29.38 -12.44 -13.89
N ALA A 104 30.04 -13.36 -13.16
CA ALA A 104 31.50 -13.50 -13.16
C ALA A 104 32.04 -14.41 -14.29
N ARG A 105 31.15 -14.89 -15.17
CA ARG A 105 31.45 -15.64 -16.39
C ARG A 105 31.18 -14.78 -17.60
#